data_AF-A0A816FK68-F1
#
_entry.id   AF-A0A816FK68-F1
#
_cell.length_a   1.000
_cell.length_b   1.000
_cell.length_c   1.000
_cell.angle_alpha   90.00
_cell.angle_beta   90.00
_cell.angle_gamma   90.00
#
_symmetry.space_group_name_H-M   'P 1'
#
loop_
_entity.id
_entity.type
_entity.pdbx_description
1 polymer ?
#
loop_
_entity_poly.entity_id
_entity_poly.type
_entity_poly.pdbx_seq_one_letter_code
_entity_poly.pdbx_strand_id
1 'polypeptide(L)'
;KPINVTVIQVYAPNTGADDEEIEDFYVNLQQVVDAIPKKDAIVIMGDWNAKVGSKSVTGITGNFGLGDRNEAGDKLLEFCQNSSLFITNTCF
;
A
#
# COMPACT_ATOMS: atom_id res chain seq x y z
N LYS A 1 10.89 -18.31 -17.93
CA LYS A 1 12.11 -17.60 -17.45
C LYS A 1 11.87 -17.22 -15.99
N PRO A 2 12.86 -17.30 -15.11
CA PRO A 2 12.72 -16.82 -13.73
C PRO A 2 12.40 -15.32 -13.71
N ILE A 3 11.62 -14.89 -12.71
CA ILE A 3 11.28 -13.49 -12.44
C ILE A 3 11.94 -13.15 -11.11
N ASN A 4 12.59 -11.99 -11.03
CA ASN A 4 13.10 -11.47 -9.76
C ASN A 4 11.92 -10.97 -8.92
N VAL A 5 11.97 -11.20 -7.62
CA VAL A 5 10.96 -10.71 -6.68
C VAL A 5 11.66 -9.79 -5.68
N THR A 6 11.15 -8.58 -5.53
CA THR A 6 11.54 -7.65 -4.47
C THR A 6 10.46 -7.66 -3.39
N VAL A 7 10.88 -7.87 -2.15
CA VAL A 7 10.00 -7.82 -0.98
C VAL A 7 10.39 -6.60 -0.16
N ILE A 8 9.44 -5.71 0.08
CA ILE A 8 9.58 -4.55 0.95
C ILE A 8 8.72 -4.79 2.19
N GLN A 9 9.31 -4.64 3.37
CA GLN A 9 8.57 -4.66 4.62
C GLN A 9 8.42 -3.23 5.15
N VAL A 10 7.19 -2.85 5.50
CA VAL A 10 6.87 -1.52 6.04
C VAL A 10 6.25 -1.60 7.42
N TYR A 11 6.42 -0.52 8.18
CA TYR A 11 5.61 -0.18 9.34
C TYR A 11 5.20 1.27 9.14
N ALA A 12 3.96 1.50 8.73
CA ALA A 12 3.48 2.84 8.44
C ALA A 12 3.24 3.63 9.73
N PRO A 13 3.30 4.97 9.69
CA PRO A 13 2.96 5.81 10.84
C PRO A 13 1.54 5.53 11.36
N ASN A 14 1.33 5.71 12.67
CA ASN A 14 0.02 5.53 13.30
C ASN A 14 -0.79 6.85 13.28
N THR A 15 -2.03 6.82 13.76
CA THR A 15 -2.94 7.99 13.76
C THR A 15 -2.48 9.17 14.62
N GLY A 16 -1.40 9.03 15.39
CA GLY A 16 -0.81 10.11 16.19
C GLY A 16 0.44 10.73 15.57
N ALA A 17 0.89 10.23 14.42
CA ALA A 17 1.98 10.83 13.66
C ALA A 17 1.54 12.19 13.08
N ASP A 18 2.50 13.09 12.90
CA ASP A 18 2.25 14.35 12.21
C ASP A 18 2.24 14.16 10.69
N ASP A 19 1.74 15.18 9.98
CA ASP A 19 1.60 15.14 8.52
C ASP A 19 2.97 14.99 7.83
N GLU A 20 4.04 15.55 8.40
CA GLU A 20 5.39 15.46 7.86
C GLU A 20 5.92 14.01 7.90
N GLU A 21 5.74 13.30 9.02
CA GLU A 21 6.11 11.90 9.15
C GLU A 21 5.33 11.01 8.17
N ILE A 22 4.03 11.28 7.98
CA ILE A 22 3.19 10.56 7.01
C ILE A 22 3.66 10.82 5.59
N GLU A 23 3.92 12.07 5.22
CA GLU A 23 4.41 12.44 3.90
C GLU A 23 5.78 11.83 3.60
N ASP A 24 6.72 11.93 4.54
CA ASP A 24 8.06 11.35 4.42
C ASP A 24 8.00 9.83 4.22
N PHE A 25 7.11 9.13 4.94
CA PHE A 25 6.91 7.69 4.76
C PHE A 25 6.54 7.34 3.31
N TYR A 26 5.54 8.01 2.74
CA TYR A 26 5.09 7.73 1.37
C TYR A 26 6.08 8.17 0.31
N VAL A 27 6.76 9.32 0.49
CA VAL A 27 7.81 9.78 -0.43
C VAL A 27 8.97 8.79 -0.47
N ASN A 28 9.45 8.36 0.69
CA ASN A 28 10.54 7.39 0.78
C ASN A 28 10.15 6.04 0.17
N LEU A 29 8.94 5.56 0.47
CA LEU A 29 8.45 4.30 -0.09
C LEU A 29 8.30 4.38 -1.62
N GLN A 30 7.80 5.50 -2.16
CA GLN A 30 7.66 5.69 -3.60
C GLN A 30 9.02 5.68 -4.30
N GLN A 31 10.04 6.33 -3.73
CA GLN A 31 11.40 6.30 -4.28
C GLN A 31 11.96 4.87 -4.36
N VAL A 32 11.70 4.04 -3.34
CA VAL A 32 12.11 2.63 -3.35
C VAL A 32 11.36 1.85 -4.44
N VAL A 33 10.06 2.05 -4.58
CA VAL A 33 9.24 1.39 -5.61
C VAL A 33 9.70 1.79 -7.02
N ASP A 34 9.97 3.07 -7.24
CA ASP A 34 10.40 3.61 -8.54
C ASP A 34 11.78 3.11 -8.97
N ALA A 35 12.64 2.76 -8.02
CA ALA A 35 13.96 2.19 -8.27
C ALA A 35 13.91 0.71 -8.72
N ILE A 36 12.78 0.03 -8.53
CA ILE A 36 12.66 -1.39 -8.87
C ILE A 36 12.42 -1.55 -10.39
N PRO A 37 13.15 -2.46 -11.08
CA PRO A 37 12.91 -2.72 -12.48
C PRO A 37 11.47 -3.18 -12.73
N LYS A 38 10.75 -2.55 -13.68
CA LYS A 38 9.34 -2.87 -14.01
C LYS A 38 9.06 -4.32 -14.41
N LYS A 39 10.09 -5.10 -14.73
CA LYS A 39 9.99 -6.53 -15.09
C LYS A 39 10.00 -7.44 -13.85
N ASP A 40 10.41 -6.91 -12.71
CA ASP A 40 10.52 -7.62 -11.44
C ASP A 40 9.17 -7.53 -10.72
N ALA A 41 8.81 -8.58 -9.98
CA ALA A 41 7.60 -8.56 -9.16
C ALA A 41 7.88 -7.86 -7.83
N ILE A 42 6.92 -7.10 -7.31
CA ILE A 42 7.02 -6.37 -6.05
C ILE A 42 5.97 -6.90 -5.08
N VAL A 43 6.39 -7.18 -3.85
CA VAL A 43 5.49 -7.46 -2.72
C VAL A 43 5.82 -6.48 -1.61
N ILE A 44 4.84 -5.65 -1.24
CA ILE A 44 4.97 -4.74 -0.09
C ILE A 44 4.10 -5.31 1.02
N MET A 45 4.74 -5.69 2.12
CA MET A 45 4.11 -6.34 3.26
C MET A 45 4.41 -5.61 4.56
N GLY A 46 3.70 -5.97 5.62
CA GLY A 46 3.89 -5.38 6.95
C GLY A 46 2.61 -4.72 7.44
N ASP A 47 2.78 -3.82 8.41
CA ASP A 47 1.66 -3.13 9.04
C ASP A 47 1.53 -1.72 8.44
N TRP A 48 0.36 -1.45 7.86
CA TRP A 48 0.06 -0.17 7.25
C TRP A 48 -0.71 0.77 8.17
N ASN A 49 -1.09 0.33 9.39
CA ASN A 49 -1.95 1.10 10.29
C ASN A 49 -3.24 1.64 9.61
N ALA A 50 -3.66 0.98 8.53
CA ALA A 50 -4.69 1.43 7.61
C ALA A 50 -5.88 0.48 7.61
N LYS A 51 -7.09 1.05 7.57
CA LYS A 51 -8.34 0.35 7.31
C LYS A 51 -8.85 0.80 5.96
N VAL A 52 -8.84 -0.10 4.98
CA VAL A 52 -9.32 0.19 3.61
C VAL A 52 -10.85 0.17 3.50
N GLY A 53 -11.52 -0.39 4.51
CA GLY A 53 -12.97 -0.49 4.60
C GLY A 53 -13.57 -1.57 3.68
N SER A 54 -14.89 -1.76 3.78
CA SER A 54 -15.65 -2.75 3.01
C SER A 54 -15.96 -2.35 1.57
N LYS A 55 -15.84 -1.06 1.23
CA LYS A 55 -16.08 -0.57 -0.12
C LYS A 55 -14.93 -0.94 -1.05
N SER A 56 -15.21 -1.78 -2.04
CA SER A 56 -14.22 -2.17 -3.04
C SER A 56 -13.87 -1.00 -3.97
N VAL A 57 -12.60 -0.98 -4.40
CA VAL A 57 -12.06 -0.05 -5.39
C VAL A 57 -11.49 -0.87 -6.54
N THR A 58 -12.09 -0.73 -7.72
CA THR A 58 -11.73 -1.49 -8.92
C THR A 58 -10.23 -1.38 -9.21
N GLY A 59 -9.56 -2.53 -9.31
CA GLY A 59 -8.14 -2.60 -9.61
C GLY A 59 -7.20 -2.33 -8.44
N ILE A 60 -7.72 -2.02 -7.24
CA ILE A 60 -6.90 -1.77 -6.04
C ILE A 60 -7.26 -2.69 -4.89
N THR A 61 -8.54 -2.99 -4.66
CA THR A 61 -8.96 -3.90 -3.59
C THR A 61 -9.83 -5.03 -4.14
N GLY A 62 -9.86 -6.14 -3.43
CA GLY A 62 -10.88 -7.16 -3.55
C GLY A 62 -12.20 -6.76 -2.88
N ASN A 63 -13.10 -7.73 -2.75
CA ASN A 63 -14.49 -7.53 -2.32
C ASN A 63 -14.70 -7.73 -0.81
N PHE A 64 -13.67 -8.14 -0.06
CA PHE A 64 -13.81 -8.62 1.32
C PHE A 64 -13.10 -7.74 2.35
N GLY A 65 -13.07 -6.43 2.12
CA GLY A 65 -12.62 -5.47 3.13
C GLY A 65 -13.60 -5.38 4.32
N LEU A 66 -13.10 -4.95 5.48
CA LEU A 66 -13.89 -4.90 6.72
C LEU A 66 -13.94 -3.48 7.31
N GLY A 67 -15.09 -3.16 7.91
CA GLY A 67 -15.33 -1.90 8.61
C GLY A 67 -15.39 -0.68 7.69
N ASP A 68 -15.28 0.49 8.31
CA ASP A 68 -15.18 1.77 7.63
C ASP A 68 -13.72 2.12 7.35
N ARG A 69 -13.53 2.80 6.22
CA ARG A 69 -12.22 3.29 5.82
C ARG A 69 -11.77 4.45 6.72
N ASN A 70 -10.49 4.46 7.11
CA ASN A 70 -9.87 5.59 7.81
C ASN A 70 -8.97 6.40 6.87
N GLU A 71 -8.48 7.55 7.33
CA GLU A 71 -7.62 8.46 6.54
C GLU A 71 -6.34 7.77 6.04
N ALA A 72 -5.69 6.95 6.88
CA ALA A 72 -4.56 6.12 6.47
C ALA A 72 -4.93 5.12 5.35
N GLY A 73 -6.16 4.61 5.37
CA GLY A 73 -6.75 3.79 4.32
C GLY A 73 -6.89 4.53 2.99
N ASP A 74 -7.32 5.80 3.02
CA ASP A 74 -7.38 6.61 1.80
C ASP A 74 -5.98 6.88 1.22
N LYS A 75 -4.99 7.19 2.07
CA LYS A 75 -3.59 7.36 1.64
C LYS A 75 -2.99 6.09 1.04
N LEU A 76 -3.27 4.92 1.64
CA LEU A 76 -2.84 3.63 1.09
C LEU A 76 -3.47 3.38 -0.29
N LEU A 77 -4.74 3.69 -0.49
CA LEU A 77 -5.40 3.53 -1.79
C LEU A 77 -4.83 4.47 -2.84
N GLU A 78 -4.56 5.73 -2.48
CA GLU A 78 -3.91 6.71 -3.35
C GLU A 78 -2.52 6.21 -3.79
N PHE A 79 -1.71 5.73 -2.84
CA PHE A 79 -0.41 5.13 -3.15
C PHE A 79 -0.53 3.92 -4.09
N CYS A 80 -1.45 3.00 -3.83
CA CYS A 80 -1.67 1.84 -4.69
C CYS A 80 -2.16 2.24 -6.10
N GLN A 81 -3.02 3.25 -6.21
CA GLN A 81 -3.48 3.80 -7.49
C GLN A 81 -2.30 4.35 -8.31
N ASN A 82 -1.42 5.12 -7.66
CA ASN A 82 -0.28 5.76 -8.31
C ASN A 82 0.81 4.75 -8.71
N SER A 83 1.02 3.72 -7.90
CA SER A 83 2.01 2.68 -8.14
C SER A 83 1.49 1.45 -8.90
N SER A 84 0.21 1.45 -9.34
CA SER A 84 -0.45 0.29 -9.97
C SER A 84 -0.35 -1.00 -9.14
N LEU A 85 -0.54 -0.87 -7.82
CA LEU A 85 -0.49 -1.96 -6.85
C LEU A 85 -1.89 -2.39 -6.40
N PHE A 86 -1.98 -3.61 -5.90
CA PHE A 86 -3.23 -4.23 -5.47
C PHE A 86 -3.12 -4.77 -4.05
N ILE A 87 -4.16 -4.52 -3.24
CA ILE A 87 -4.23 -4.87 -1.82
C ILE A 87 -4.81 -6.28 -1.66
N THR A 88 -3.91 -7.24 -1.44
CA THR A 88 -4.24 -8.67 -1.38
C THR A 88 -5.04 -9.07 -0.13
N ASN A 89 -4.97 -8.30 0.97
CA ASN A 89 -5.68 -8.59 2.23
C ASN A 89 -7.21 -8.41 2.14
N THR A 90 -7.74 -8.18 0.94
CA THR A 90 -9.18 -8.03 0.69
C THR A 90 -9.71 -9.05 -0.31
N CYS A 91 -8.91 -10.08 -0.64
CA CYS A 91 -9.12 -11.00 -1.76
C CYS A 91 -9.38 -12.45 -1.35
N PHE A 92 -9.74 -12.67 -0.08
CA PHE A 92 -10.04 -13.98 0.48
C PHE A 92 -11.29 -14.64 -0.14
#